data_AF-A0A0T6W6H4-F1
#
_entry.id   AF-A0A0T6W6H4-F1
#
_cell.length_a   1.000
_cell.length_b   1.000
_cell.length_c   1.000
_cell.angle_alpha   90.00
_cell.angle_beta   90.00
_cell.angle_gamma   90.00
#
_symmetry.space_group_name_H-M   'P 1'
#
loop_
_entity.id
_entity.type
_entity.pdbx_description
1 polymer ?
#
loop_
_entity_poly.entity_id
_entity_poly.type
_entity_poly.pdbx_seq_one_letter_code
_entity_poly.pdbx_strand_id
1 'polypeptide(L)' 'MTKPTQHQLYQQSHRNVNDTLQQALWMAGKMPDSHGRMNPNPLSEQEIRDLAGSGKPYAYAFQAIVAPEPDAQAH' A
#
# COMPACT_ATOMS: atom_id res chain seq x y z
N MET A 1 -24.16 -24.30 0.38
CA MET A 1 -23.06 -23.33 0.62
C MET A 1 -23.69 -22.04 1.12
N THR A 2 -23.43 -21.66 2.37
CA THR A 2 -23.92 -20.42 2.96
C THR A 2 -23.17 -19.24 2.35
N LYS A 3 -23.89 -18.23 1.87
CA LYS A 3 -23.26 -17.01 1.33
C LYS A 3 -22.53 -16.28 2.47
N PRO A 4 -21.35 -15.70 2.22
CA PRO A 4 -20.64 -14.93 3.23
C PRO A 4 -21.47 -13.73 3.67
N THR A 5 -21.36 -13.38 4.95
CA THR A 5 -22.04 -12.19 5.49
C THR A 5 -21.36 -10.92 4.99
N GLN A 6 -22.10 -9.80 4.99
CA GLN A 6 -21.52 -8.49 4.62
C GLN A 6 -20.31 -8.13 5.49
N HIS A 7 -20.36 -8.48 6.78
CA HIS A 7 -19.25 -8.29 7.70
C HIS A 7 -18.01 -9.10 7.29
N GLN A 8 -18.18 -10.36 6.87
CA GLN A 8 -17.07 -11.18 6.37
C GLN A 8 -16.45 -10.60 5.08
N LEU A 9 -17.29 -10.12 4.16
CA LEU A 9 -16.83 -9.44 2.95
C LEU A 9 -16.05 -8.17 3.28
N TYR A 10 -16.55 -7.34 4.20
CA TYR A 10 -15.84 -6.14 4.67
C TYR A 10 -14.47 -6.49 5.27
N GLN A 11 -14.41 -7.47 6.18
CA GLN A 11 -13.15 -7.89 6.80
C GLN A 11 -12.15 -8.44 5.79
N GLN A 12 -12.63 -9.10 4.74
CA GLN A 12 -11.79 -9.60 3.66
C GLN A 12 -11.23 -8.45 2.82
N SER A 13 -12.08 -7.52 2.39
CA SER A 13 -11.66 -6.34 1.64
C SER A 13 -10.69 -5.47 2.44
N HIS A 14 -10.95 -5.24 3.74
CA HIS A 14 -10.07 -4.47 4.61
C HIS A 14 -8.67 -5.11 4.73
N ARG A 15 -8.60 -6.43 4.88
CA ARG A 15 -7.32 -7.15 4.89
C ARG A 15 -6.57 -6.97 3.57
N ASN A 16 -7.22 -7.20 2.43
CA ASN A 16 -6.58 -7.06 1.12
C ASN A 16 -6.03 -5.64 0.88
N VAL A 17 -6.77 -4.61 1.30
CA VAL A 17 -6.31 -3.21 1.20
C VAL A 17 -5.10 -2.97 2.09
N ASN A 18 -5.16 -3.42 3.35
CA ASN A 18 -4.05 -3.27 4.28
C ASN A 18 -2.80 -4.00 3.80
N ASP A 19 -2.93 -5.24 3.34
CA ASP A 19 -1.82 -6.05 2.83
C ASP A 19 -1.17 -5.38 1.61
N THR A 20 -1.97 -4.81 0.70
CA THR A 20 -1.47 -4.08 -0.47
C THR A 20 -0.67 -2.83 -0.06
N LEU A 21 -1.16 -2.08 0.93
CA LEU A 21 -0.48 -0.89 1.45
C LEU A 21 0.84 -1.26 2.14
N GLN A 22 0.82 -2.28 3.01
CA GLN A 22 2.01 -2.76 3.70
C GLN A 22 3.06 -3.27 2.72
N GLN A 23 2.64 -4.01 1.68
CA GLN A 23 3.54 -4.47 0.64
C GLN A 23 4.15 -3.30 -0.14
N ALA A 24 3.37 -2.28 -0.52
CA ALA A 24 3.89 -1.10 -1.20
C ALA A 24 4.90 -0.34 -0.32
N LEU A 25 4.62 -0.18 0.97
CA LEU A 25 5.52 0.46 1.94
C LEU A 25 6.82 -0.35 2.12
N TRP A 26 6.74 -1.67 2.20
CA TRP A 26 7.92 -2.53 2.25
C TRP A 26 8.74 -2.41 0.97
N MET A 27 8.10 -2.48 -0.21
CA MET A 27 8.76 -2.31 -1.50
C MET A 27 9.46 -0.95 -1.61
N ALA A 28 8.86 0.11 -1.10
CA ALA A 28 9.44 1.45 -1.04
C ALA A 28 10.51 1.62 0.07
N GLY A 29 10.80 0.58 0.85
CA GLY A 29 11.76 0.65 1.97
C GLY A 29 11.30 1.53 3.14
N LYS A 30 9.99 1.76 3.28
CA LYS A 30 9.38 2.58 4.35
C LYS A 30 8.89 1.74 5.54
N MET A 31 8.83 0.42 5.39
CA MET A 31 8.34 -0.50 6.41
C MET A 31 9.16 -1.81 6.41
N PRO A 32 9.49 -2.39 7.57
CA PRO A 32 10.07 -3.73 7.66
C PRO A 32 8.99 -4.82 7.46
N ASP A 33 9.40 -6.01 7.03
CA ASP A 33 8.52 -7.17 6.97
C ASP A 33 8.13 -7.70 8.37
N SER A 34 7.33 -8.76 8.41
CA SER A 34 6.92 -9.44 9.66
C SER A 34 8.08 -10.01 10.47
N HIS A 35 9.27 -10.17 9.87
CA HIS A 35 10.49 -10.63 10.51
C HIS A 35 11.42 -9.47 10.91
N GLY A 36 10.98 -8.21 10.75
CA GLY A 36 11.77 -7.02 11.07
C GLY A 36 12.80 -6.66 10.00
N ARG A 37 12.74 -7.25 8.81
CA ARG A 37 13.71 -7.01 7.73
C ARG A 37 13.22 -5.93 6.78
N MET A 38 14.07 -4.93 6.55
CA MET A 38 13.85 -3.94 5.50
C MET A 38 14.02 -4.57 4.12
N ASN A 39 13.36 -4.02 3.12
CA ASN A 39 13.58 -4.44 1.74
C ASN A 39 15.05 -4.19 1.35
N PRO A 40 15.82 -5.23 0.98
CA PRO A 40 17.24 -5.10 0.64
C PRO A 40 17.47 -4.35 -0.68
N ASN A 41 16.44 -4.21 -1.52
CA ASN A 41 16.49 -3.45 -2.76
C ASN A 41 15.18 -2.65 -2.91
N PRO A 42 15.06 -1.51 -2.21
CA PRO A 42 13.87 -0.68 -2.29
C PRO A 42 13.69 -0.12 -3.70
N LEU A 43 12.43 0.05 -4.10
CA LEU A 43 12.10 0.74 -5.35
C LEU A 43 12.64 2.18 -5.30
N SER A 44 13.19 2.62 -6.42
CA SER A 44 13.53 4.02 -6.62
C SER A 44 12.27 4.90 -6.67
N GLU A 45 12.43 6.21 -6.44
CA GLU A 45 11.31 7.15 -6.54
C GLU A 45 10.62 7.12 -7.91
N GLN A 46 11.39 6.90 -8.99
CA GLN A 46 10.82 6.81 -10.34
C GLN A 46 9.95 5.56 -10.48
N GLU A 47 10.42 4.40 -10.03
CA GLU A 47 9.64 3.16 -10.07
C GLU A 47 8.35 3.27 -9.24
N ILE A 48 8.42 3.92 -8.07
CA ILE A 48 7.24 4.18 -7.23
C ILE A 48 6.24 5.06 -7.99
N ARG A 49 6.69 6.12 -8.67
CA ARG A 49 5.82 6.99 -9.48
C ARG A 49 5.21 6.25 -10.66
N ASP A 50 5.98 5.42 -11.35
CA ASP A 50 5.50 4.62 -12.49
C ASP A 50 4.43 3.61 -12.05
N LEU A 51 4.62 2.97 -10.88
CA LEU A 51 3.62 2.07 -10.31
C LEU A 51 2.37 2.83 -9.83
N ALA A 52 2.54 4.01 -9.24
CA ALA A 52 1.43 4.89 -8.85
C ALA A 52 0.60 5.36 -10.06
N GLY A 53 1.24 5.57 -11.20
CA GLY A 53 0.59 5.92 -12.48
C GLY A 53 0.09 4.71 -13.27
N SER A 54 0.42 3.49 -12.85
CA SER A 54 -0.03 2.30 -13.56
C SER A 54 -1.55 2.15 -13.38
N GLY A 55 -2.32 1.88 -14.43
CA GLY A 55 -3.78 1.66 -14.34
C GLY A 55 -4.18 0.36 -13.60
N LYS A 56 -3.30 -0.15 -12.74
CA LYS A 56 -3.42 -1.44 -12.07
C LYS A 56 -4.12 -1.29 -10.73
N PRO A 57 -4.80 -2.33 -10.24
CA PRO A 57 -5.60 -2.25 -9.01
C PRO A 57 -4.78 -1.94 -7.75
N TYR A 58 -3.45 -2.10 -7.76
CA TYR A 58 -2.58 -1.78 -6.62
C TYR A 58 -1.98 -0.37 -6.68
N ALA A 59 -2.18 0.37 -7.77
CA ALA A 59 -1.52 1.66 -7.99
C ALA A 59 -1.84 2.69 -6.91
N TYR A 60 -3.06 2.65 -6.37
CA TYR A 60 -3.48 3.50 -5.25
C TYR A 60 -2.55 3.39 -4.03
N ALA A 61 -1.93 2.22 -3.79
CA ALA A 61 -1.05 2.02 -2.65
C ALA A 61 0.27 2.77 -2.83
N PHE A 62 0.77 2.86 -4.07
CA PHE A 62 1.96 3.66 -4.38
C PHE A 62 1.63 5.16 -4.47
N GLN A 63 0.41 5.52 -4.90
CA GLN A 63 -0.05 6.91 -4.87
C GLN A 63 -0.04 7.48 -3.44
N ALA A 64 -0.42 6.69 -2.44
CA ALA A 64 -0.35 7.10 -1.03
C ALA A 64 1.08 7.36 -0.53
N ILE A 65 2.10 6.81 -1.20
CA ILE A 65 3.52 7.02 -0.89
C ILE A 65 4.06 8.25 -1.63
N VAL A 66 3.60 8.48 -2.87
CA VAL A 66 4.04 9.58 -3.73
C VAL A 66 3.36 10.90 -3.37
N ALA A 67 2.10 10.85 -2.93
CA ALA A 67 1.36 12.04 -2.55
C ALA A 67 2.10 12.73 -1.39
N PRO A 68 2.48 14.01 -1.52
CA PRO A 68 2.87 14.78 -0.34
C PRO A 68 1.69 14.74 0.63
N GLU A 69 1.95 14.56 1.92
CA GLU A 69 0.89 14.68 2.93
C GLU A 69 0.09 15.95 2.65
N PRO A 70 -1.23 15.87 2.40
CA PRO A 70 -2.05 17.05 2.48
C PRO A 70 -1.95 17.51 3.94
N ASP A 71 -1.37 18.69 4.13
CA ASP A 71 -1.19 19.38 5.41
C ASP A 71 0.05 19.03 6.27
N ALA A 72 1.23 19.37 5.74
CA ALA A 72 2.30 19.96 6.57
C ALA A 72 2.37 21.51 6.41
N GLN A 73 1.28 22.15 5.97
CA GLN A 73 1.14 23.61 5.87
C GLN A 73 -0.29 24.07 6.18
N ALA A 74 -0.68 24.07 7.46
CA ALA A 74 -1.52 25.09 8.11
C ALA A 74 -2.00 24.54 9.46
N HIS A 75 -1.36 24.95 10.56
CA HIS A 75 -2.00 25.46 11.79
C HIS A 75 -0.93 25.84 12.81
#